data_AF-A0AAV9F8V8-F1
#
_entry.id   AF-A0AAV9F8V8-F1
#
_cell.length_a   1.000
_cell.length_b   1.000
_cell.length_c   1.000
_cell.angle_alpha   90.00
_cell.angle_beta   90.00
_cell.angle_gamma   90.00
#
_symmetry.space_group_name_H-M   'P 1'
#
loop_
_entity.id
_entity.type
_entity.pdbx_description
1 polymer ?
#
loop_
_entity_poly.entity_id
_entity_poly.type
_entity_poly.pdbx_seq_one_letter_code
_entity_poly.pdbx_strand_id
1 'polypeptide(L)'
;MDEATPDRAALTEAWKSWMEEHIGETGRIPPGNEPDNNTWVRRPQKKKPDLRLTPGRHVKLTVPLEDLIDRLVKEKRVVAFIKGSRSAPQCGFSQRVVGLLETHNADFECVDVLDEEYNFGLRETLKRYSNWPTFPQVFVNGELVGGCDIVSSMAENGELSKLLQA
;
A
#
# COMPACT_ATOMS: atom_id res chain seq x y z
N MET A 1 13.85 22.31 -35.56
CA MET A 1 12.61 23.00 -35.14
C MET A 1 12.41 22.62 -33.70
N ASP A 2 13.00 23.40 -32.80
CA ASP A 2 12.93 23.21 -31.36
C ASP A 2 11.64 23.85 -30.87
N GLU A 3 10.64 23.03 -30.61
CA GLU A 3 9.36 23.48 -30.05
C GLU A 3 9.59 23.71 -28.55
N ALA A 4 9.87 24.96 -28.18
CA ALA A 4 10.09 25.39 -26.81
C ALA A 4 8.83 25.12 -25.98
N THR A 5 8.91 24.16 -25.04
CA THR A 5 7.88 23.96 -24.03
C THR A 5 7.74 25.24 -23.21
N PRO A 6 6.55 25.88 -23.15
CA PRO A 6 6.39 27.15 -22.43
C PRO A 6 6.69 26.98 -20.94
N ASP A 7 7.41 27.96 -20.39
CA ASP A 7 7.76 28.04 -18.97
C ASP A 7 6.50 28.03 -18.09
N ARG A 8 6.60 27.37 -16.92
CA ARG A 8 5.47 27.20 -15.98
C ARG A 8 4.86 28.55 -15.55
N ALA A 9 5.67 29.62 -15.49
CA ALA A 9 5.18 30.96 -15.19
C ALA A 9 4.32 31.52 -16.33
N ALA A 10 4.73 31.31 -17.59
CA ALA A 10 3.97 31.76 -18.76
C ALA A 10 2.58 31.09 -18.83
N LEU A 11 2.51 29.79 -18.51
CA LEU A 11 1.24 29.07 -18.42
C LEU A 11 0.35 29.59 -17.28
N THR A 12 0.95 30.00 -16.16
CA THR A 12 0.21 30.53 -15.01
C THR A 12 -0.40 31.90 -15.31
N GLU A 13 0.36 32.78 -15.96
CA GLU A 13 -0.11 34.11 -16.35
C GLU A 13 -1.17 34.05 -17.45
N ALA A 14 -0.97 33.19 -18.46
CA ALA A 14 -1.97 32.95 -19.50
C ALA A 14 -3.28 32.40 -18.91
N TRP A 15 -3.20 31.52 -17.92
CA TRP A 15 -4.37 30.97 -17.24
C TRP A 15 -5.10 32.01 -16.37
N LYS A 16 -4.38 32.88 -15.66
CA LYS A 16 -4.99 33.99 -14.90
C LYS A 16 -5.70 34.98 -15.82
N SER A 17 -5.05 35.37 -16.92
CA SER A 17 -5.62 36.32 -17.87
C SER A 17 -6.89 35.78 -18.53
N TRP A 18 -6.90 34.50 -18.89
CA TRP A 18 -8.11 33.83 -19.40
C TRP A 18 -9.22 33.78 -18.34
N MET A 19 -8.87 33.57 -17.07
CA MET A 19 -9.85 33.51 -15.99
C MET A 19 -10.47 34.87 -15.68
N GLU A 20 -9.68 35.94 -15.67
CA GLU A 20 -10.16 37.32 -15.51
C GLU A 20 -11.08 37.73 -16.66
N GLU A 21 -10.75 37.37 -17.89
CA GLU A 21 -11.59 37.61 -19.07
C GLU A 21 -12.93 36.88 -18.96
N HIS A 22 -12.92 35.59 -18.61
CA HIS A 22 -14.14 34.81 -18.41
C HIS A 22 -15.02 35.33 -17.27
N ILE A 23 -14.43 35.76 -16.15
CA ILE A 23 -15.18 36.37 -15.04
C ILE A 23 -15.77 37.71 -15.48
N GLY A 24 -15.03 38.50 -16.26
CA GLY A 24 -15.49 39.77 -16.83
C GLY A 24 -16.65 39.62 -17.81
N GLU A 25 -16.62 38.59 -18.66
CA GLU A 25 -17.66 38.34 -19.67
C GLU A 25 -18.92 37.66 -19.10
N THR A 26 -18.74 36.68 -18.20
CA THR A 26 -19.86 35.83 -17.75
C THR A 26 -20.33 36.11 -16.32
N GLY A 27 -19.55 36.88 -15.55
CA GLY A 27 -19.82 37.15 -14.13
C GLY A 27 -19.76 35.90 -13.24
N ARG A 28 -19.27 34.77 -13.76
CA ARG A 28 -19.21 33.47 -13.08
C ARG A 28 -17.83 32.85 -13.24
N ILE A 29 -17.42 32.11 -12.22
CA ILE A 29 -16.18 31.32 -12.24
C ILE A 29 -16.39 30.13 -13.19
N PRO A 30 -15.43 29.77 -14.04
CA PRO A 30 -15.56 28.63 -14.95
C PRO A 30 -15.77 27.30 -14.20
N PRO A 31 -16.57 26.37 -14.76
CA PRO A 31 -16.84 25.07 -14.17
C PRO A 31 -15.54 24.28 -14.02
N GLY A 32 -15.15 23.99 -12.78
CA GLY A 32 -13.83 23.44 -12.47
C GLY A 32 -13.06 24.21 -11.38
N ASN A 33 -13.30 25.52 -11.28
CA ASN A 33 -12.61 26.41 -10.33
C ASN A 33 -13.53 26.94 -9.22
N GLU A 34 -14.77 26.44 -9.14
CA GLU A 34 -15.68 26.83 -8.07
C GLU A 34 -15.11 26.41 -6.71
N PRO A 35 -15.25 27.23 -5.65
CA PRO A 35 -14.68 26.92 -4.34
C PRO A 35 -15.27 25.67 -3.68
N ASP A 36 -16.44 25.21 -4.13
CA ASP A 36 -17.08 23.94 -3.71
C ASP A 36 -16.73 22.76 -4.64
N ASN A 37 -15.87 22.97 -5.65
CA ASN A 37 -15.52 21.93 -6.61
C ASN A 37 -14.48 20.95 -6.06
N ASN A 38 -14.97 19.86 -5.47
CA ASN A 38 -14.12 18.79 -4.94
C ASN A 38 -13.71 17.75 -6.01
N THR A 39 -13.99 18.00 -7.30
CA THR A 39 -13.74 17.07 -8.41
C THR A 39 -12.27 16.63 -8.51
N TRP A 40 -11.34 17.49 -8.10
CA TRP A 40 -9.89 17.25 -8.16
C TRP A 40 -9.26 16.92 -6.80
N VAL A 41 -10.06 16.72 -5.76
CA VAL A 41 -9.54 16.25 -4.47
C VAL A 41 -9.16 14.78 -4.65
N ARG A 42 -7.86 14.46 -4.54
CA ARG A 42 -7.39 13.07 -4.55
C ARG A 42 -8.20 12.27 -3.54
N ARG A 43 -8.98 11.30 -4.04
CA ARG A 43 -9.77 10.42 -3.19
C ARG A 43 -8.82 9.74 -2.19
N PRO A 44 -9.11 9.78 -0.87
CA PRO A 44 -8.33 9.01 0.10
C PRO A 44 -8.32 7.55 -0.37
N GLN A 45 -7.15 6.93 -0.43
CA GLN A 45 -7.08 5.52 -0.79
C GLN A 45 -7.88 4.72 0.23
N LYS A 46 -8.90 3.98 -0.23
CA LYS A 46 -9.66 3.09 0.64
C LYS A 46 -8.70 2.04 1.19
N LYS A 47 -8.56 1.95 2.52
CA LYS A 47 -7.73 0.92 3.16
C LYS A 47 -8.23 -0.46 2.72
N LYS A 48 -7.35 -1.27 2.12
CA LYS A 48 -7.68 -2.64 1.70
C LYS A 48 -8.00 -3.49 2.95
N PRO A 49 -9.04 -4.35 2.91
CA PRO A 49 -9.28 -5.32 3.98
C PRO A 49 -8.17 -6.37 4.00
N ASP A 50 -7.97 -7.02 5.15
CA ASP A 50 -6.97 -8.08 5.28
C ASP A 50 -7.36 -9.31 4.44
N LEU A 51 -6.35 -9.97 3.87
CA LEU A 51 -6.53 -11.12 3.02
C LEU A 51 -6.70 -12.39 3.86
N ARG A 52 -7.73 -13.17 3.52
CA ARG A 52 -8.03 -14.47 4.12
C ARG A 52 -7.45 -15.58 3.23
N LEU A 53 -6.57 -16.43 3.77
CA LEU A 53 -5.94 -17.49 2.98
C LEU A 53 -6.81 -18.73 2.83
N THR A 54 -7.71 -18.99 3.78
CA THR A 54 -8.57 -20.17 3.75
C THR A 54 -10.05 -19.77 3.84
N PRO A 55 -10.97 -20.61 3.30
CA PRO A 55 -12.41 -20.40 3.42
C PRO A 55 -12.96 -20.65 4.83
N GLY A 56 -12.13 -21.04 5.79
CA GLY A 56 -12.51 -21.25 7.19
C GLY A 56 -11.94 -22.54 7.79
N ARG A 57 -11.78 -22.58 9.12
CA ARG A 57 -11.12 -23.63 9.91
C ARG A 57 -11.69 -25.04 9.71
N HIS A 58 -12.99 -25.13 9.40
CA HIS A 58 -13.70 -26.40 9.24
C HIS A 58 -13.75 -26.89 7.78
N VAL A 59 -13.10 -26.18 6.86
CA VAL A 59 -13.07 -26.56 5.44
C VAL A 59 -11.75 -27.25 5.15
N LYS A 60 -11.83 -28.47 4.61
CA LYS A 60 -10.64 -29.21 4.18
C LYS A 60 -10.00 -28.50 2.99
N LEU A 61 -8.76 -28.04 3.16
CA LEU A 61 -8.00 -27.45 2.08
C LEU A 61 -7.68 -28.50 1.01
N THR A 62 -7.83 -28.11 -0.26
CA THR A 62 -7.44 -28.93 -1.40
C THR A 62 -5.93 -28.90 -1.67
N VAL A 63 -5.24 -27.87 -1.17
CA VAL A 63 -3.79 -27.68 -1.31
C VAL A 63 -3.15 -27.42 0.06
N PRO A 64 -1.86 -27.78 0.25
CA PRO A 64 -1.10 -27.41 1.43
C PRO A 64 -1.09 -25.90 1.68
N LEU A 65 -1.00 -25.50 2.95
CA LEU A 65 -0.93 -24.09 3.32
C LEU A 65 0.36 -23.41 2.84
N GLU A 66 1.45 -24.16 2.74
CA GLU A 66 2.73 -23.70 2.16
C GLU A 66 2.55 -23.24 0.71
N ASP A 67 1.83 -24.01 -0.11
CA ASP A 67 1.56 -23.66 -1.50
C ASP A 67 0.67 -22.42 -1.62
N LEU A 68 -0.24 -22.19 -0.66
CA LEU A 68 -1.06 -20.98 -0.62
C LEU A 68 -0.21 -19.74 -0.30
N ILE A 69 0.72 -19.87 0.66
CA ILE A 69 1.67 -18.81 0.99
C ILE A 69 2.55 -18.50 -0.23
N ASP A 70 3.12 -19.53 -0.86
CA ASP A 70 3.98 -19.40 -2.04
C ASP A 70 3.26 -18.69 -3.20
N ARG A 71 2.01 -19.10 -3.49
CA ARG A 71 1.18 -18.42 -4.50
C ARG A 71 0.92 -16.97 -4.13
N LEU A 72 0.57 -16.70 -2.87
CA LEU A 72 0.26 -15.34 -2.43
C LEU A 72 1.46 -14.40 -2.60
N VAL A 73 2.64 -14.81 -2.13
CA VAL A 73 3.84 -13.95 -2.19
C VAL A 73 4.36 -13.77 -3.62
N LYS A 74 4.04 -14.69 -4.55
CA LYS A 74 4.37 -14.57 -5.96
C LYS A 74 3.34 -13.76 -6.76
N GLU A 75 2.06 -13.86 -6.41
CA GLU A 75 0.99 -13.13 -7.10
C GLU A 75 0.97 -11.66 -6.68
N LYS A 76 1.24 -11.37 -5.40
CA LYS A 76 1.21 -10.02 -4.85
C LYS A 76 2.61 -9.49 -4.68
N ARG A 77 2.84 -8.29 -5.22
CA ARG A 77 4.15 -7.61 -5.16
C ARG A 77 4.65 -7.45 -3.72
N VAL A 78 3.80 -7.01 -2.80
CA VAL A 78 4.17 -6.76 -1.40
C VAL A 78 3.14 -7.42 -0.50
N VAL A 79 3.61 -8.30 0.39
CA VAL A 79 2.77 -9.03 1.35
C VAL A 79 3.36 -8.89 2.74
N ALA A 80 2.55 -8.41 3.69
CA ALA A 80 2.94 -8.26 5.08
C ALA A 80 2.13 -9.23 5.95
N PHE A 81 2.83 -10.21 6.54
CA PHE A 81 2.28 -11.10 7.55
C PHE A 81 2.44 -10.47 8.93
N ILE A 82 1.32 -10.07 9.52
CA ILE A 82 1.27 -9.25 10.74
C ILE A 82 0.44 -9.92 11.83
N LYS A 83 0.58 -9.46 13.08
CA LYS A 83 -0.28 -9.89 14.20
C LYS A 83 -1.44 -8.90 14.35
N GLY A 84 -2.66 -9.36 14.10
CA GLY A 84 -3.84 -8.51 13.96
C GLY A 84 -4.04 -8.05 12.52
N SER A 85 -4.85 -7.01 12.34
CA SER A 85 -5.18 -6.47 11.02
C SER A 85 -4.46 -5.16 10.71
N ARG A 86 -4.50 -4.74 9.45
CA ARG A 86 -4.07 -3.41 9.02
C ARG A 86 -4.82 -2.28 9.74
N SER A 87 -6.11 -2.50 10.03
CA SER A 87 -6.97 -1.54 10.73
C SER A 87 -6.81 -1.58 12.25
N ALA A 88 -6.51 -2.75 12.81
CA ALA A 88 -6.35 -2.99 14.24
C ALA A 88 -5.15 -3.92 14.51
N PRO A 89 -3.90 -3.41 14.38
CA PRO A 89 -2.72 -4.19 14.68
C PRO A 89 -2.66 -4.51 16.17
N GLN A 90 -2.39 -5.77 16.52
CA GLN A 90 -2.34 -6.25 17.91
C GLN A 90 -0.92 -6.29 18.50
N CYS A 91 0.07 -5.77 17.75
CA CYS A 91 1.47 -5.77 18.13
C CYS A 91 2.16 -4.48 17.65
N GLY A 92 2.94 -3.82 18.51
CA GLY A 92 3.64 -2.57 18.16
C GLY A 92 4.60 -2.72 16.97
N PHE A 93 5.25 -3.88 16.83
CA PHE A 93 6.10 -4.18 15.67
C PHE A 93 5.28 -4.29 14.37
N SER A 94 4.09 -4.89 14.44
CA SER A 94 3.16 -4.96 13.30
C SER A 94 2.64 -3.58 12.93
N GLN A 95 2.26 -2.77 13.93
CA GLN A 95 1.83 -1.39 13.71
C GLN A 95 2.92 -0.55 13.04
N ARG A 96 4.18 -0.70 13.46
CA ARG A 96 5.31 0.02 12.86
C ARG A 96 5.51 -0.36 11.39
N VAL A 97 5.52 -1.65 11.06
CA VAL A 97 5.66 -2.10 9.66
C VAL A 97 4.52 -1.59 8.78
N VAL A 98 3.26 -1.71 9.23
CA VAL A 98 2.10 -1.18 8.50
C VAL A 98 2.26 0.32 8.27
N GLY A 99 2.62 1.08 9.31
CA GLY A 99 2.82 2.53 9.22
C GLY A 99 3.94 2.93 8.26
N LEU A 100 5.04 2.18 8.23
CA LEU A 100 6.13 2.41 7.27
C LEU A 100 5.66 2.19 5.85
N LEU A 101 5.03 1.05 5.55
CA LEU A 101 4.51 0.75 4.22
C LEU A 101 3.47 1.79 3.75
N GLU A 102 2.60 2.25 4.65
CA GLU A 102 1.65 3.33 4.37
C GLU A 102 2.32 4.68 4.09
N THR A 103 3.36 5.03 4.87
CA THR A 103 4.12 6.28 4.67
C THR A 103 4.85 6.30 3.33
N HIS A 104 5.33 5.14 2.88
CA HIS A 104 5.93 4.98 1.55
C HIS A 104 4.90 4.82 0.42
N ASN A 105 3.60 4.93 0.74
CA ASN A 105 2.49 4.81 -0.21
C ASN A 105 2.54 3.49 -1.02
N ALA A 106 3.01 2.42 -0.39
CA ALA A 106 3.14 1.11 -0.98
C ALA A 106 1.76 0.48 -1.22
N ASP A 107 1.60 -0.22 -2.34
CA ASP A 107 0.47 -1.14 -2.49
C ASP A 107 0.86 -2.51 -1.93
N PHE A 108 0.28 -2.87 -0.78
CA PHE A 108 0.58 -4.11 -0.07
C PHE A 108 -0.67 -4.77 0.48
N GLU A 109 -0.60 -6.10 0.55
CA GLU A 109 -1.62 -6.94 1.18
C GLU A 109 -1.20 -7.30 2.61
N CYS A 110 -2.16 -7.29 3.53
CA CYS A 110 -1.97 -7.70 4.92
C CYS A 110 -2.61 -9.07 5.17
N VAL A 111 -1.92 -9.92 5.89
CA VAL A 111 -2.45 -11.21 6.36
C VAL A 111 -2.26 -11.32 7.87
N ASP A 112 -3.36 -11.54 8.59
CA ASP A 112 -3.33 -11.76 10.03
C ASP A 112 -2.91 -13.19 10.37
N VAL A 113 -1.75 -13.35 11.01
CA VAL A 113 -1.25 -14.66 11.45
C VAL A 113 -1.90 -15.18 12.73
N LEU A 114 -2.73 -14.36 13.39
CA LEU A 114 -3.50 -14.74 14.58
C LEU A 114 -4.93 -15.17 14.26
N ASP A 115 -5.36 -15.04 13.00
CA ASP A 115 -6.70 -15.44 12.58
C ASP A 115 -6.80 -16.97 12.52
N GLU A 116 -7.20 -17.58 13.63
CA GLU A 116 -7.41 -19.03 13.73
C GLU A 116 -8.65 -19.52 12.96
N GLU A 117 -9.53 -18.62 12.52
CA GLU A 117 -10.72 -18.98 11.74
C GLU A 117 -10.35 -19.12 10.26
N TYR A 118 -9.65 -18.15 9.68
CA TYR A 118 -9.33 -18.11 8.25
C TYR A 118 -7.86 -18.42 7.93
N ASN A 119 -6.98 -18.47 8.92
CA ASN A 119 -5.53 -18.69 8.74
C ASN A 119 -4.98 -19.73 9.76
N PHE A 120 -5.78 -20.75 10.11
CA PHE A 120 -5.39 -21.79 11.07
C PHE A 120 -4.04 -22.44 10.70
N GLY A 121 -3.10 -22.41 11.64
CA GLY A 121 -1.76 -22.99 11.44
C GLY A 121 -0.81 -22.16 10.56
N LEU A 122 -1.21 -20.96 10.10
CA LEU A 122 -0.38 -20.08 9.28
C LEU A 122 0.92 -19.70 9.97
N ARG A 123 0.85 -19.38 11.26
CA ARG A 123 2.01 -18.93 12.04
C ARG A 123 3.16 -19.93 12.03
N GLU A 124 2.87 -21.19 12.30
CA GLU A 124 3.90 -22.23 12.37
C GLU A 124 4.37 -22.67 10.98
N THR A 125 3.45 -22.67 10.00
CA THR A 125 3.79 -22.98 8.61
C THR A 125 4.70 -21.91 8.02
N LEU A 126 4.37 -20.64 8.24
CA LEU A 126 5.13 -19.51 7.71
C LEU A 126 6.53 -19.42 8.30
N LYS A 127 6.72 -19.70 9.61
CA LYS A 127 8.05 -19.81 10.23
C LYS A 127 8.94 -20.83 9.54
N ARG A 128 8.38 -21.98 9.14
CA ARG A 128 9.12 -23.03 8.41
C ARG A 128 9.40 -22.62 6.98
N TYR A 129 8.39 -22.08 6.28
CA TYR A 129 8.49 -21.64 4.89
C TYR A 129 9.55 -20.55 4.71
N SER A 130 9.54 -19.52 5.57
CA SER A 130 10.44 -18.37 5.47
C SER A 130 11.78 -18.57 6.18
N ASN A 131 11.94 -19.68 6.90
CA ASN A 131 13.04 -19.92 7.83
C ASN A 131 13.27 -18.73 8.79
N TRP A 132 12.19 -18.04 9.18
CA TRP A 132 12.24 -16.83 9.99
C TRP A 132 11.38 -16.97 11.26
N PRO A 133 11.95 -16.78 12.47
CA PRO A 133 11.27 -17.14 13.71
C PRO A 133 10.30 -16.07 14.23
N THR A 134 10.40 -14.82 13.78
CA THR A 134 9.67 -13.67 14.34
C THR A 134 8.60 -13.11 13.41
N PHE A 135 7.75 -12.26 13.95
CA PHE A 135 6.69 -11.54 13.23
C PHE A 135 6.71 -10.08 13.66
N PRO A 136 6.41 -9.12 12.77
CA PRO A 136 5.90 -9.29 11.39
C PRO A 136 6.94 -9.82 10.40
N GLN A 137 6.50 -10.38 9.27
CA GLN A 137 7.35 -10.80 8.13
C GLN A 137 6.87 -10.11 6.86
N VAL A 138 7.77 -9.45 6.14
CA VAL A 138 7.47 -8.73 4.89
C VAL A 138 8.11 -9.43 3.71
N PHE A 139 7.30 -9.73 2.70
CA PHE A 139 7.73 -10.27 1.43
C PHE A 139 7.57 -9.23 0.33
N VAL A 140 8.55 -9.16 -0.57
CA VAL A 140 8.49 -8.33 -1.77
C VAL A 140 8.95 -9.14 -2.96
N ASN A 141 8.16 -9.16 -4.03
CA ASN A 141 8.40 -9.92 -5.25
C ASN A 141 8.69 -11.42 -5.00
N GLY A 142 7.98 -12.03 -4.03
CA GLY A 142 8.16 -13.43 -3.66
C GLY A 142 9.32 -13.71 -2.69
N GLU A 143 10.15 -12.72 -2.37
CA GLU A 143 11.31 -12.88 -1.49
C GLU A 143 11.07 -12.28 -0.11
N LEU A 144 11.59 -12.93 0.94
CA LEU A 144 11.54 -12.40 2.30
C LEU A 144 12.51 -11.22 2.44
N VAL A 145 11.96 -10.04 2.72
CA VAL A 145 12.76 -8.86 3.07
C VAL A 145 13.23 -8.93 4.51
N GLY A 146 12.32 -9.33 5.42
CA GLY A 146 12.64 -9.52 6.84
C GLY A 146 11.54 -9.09 7.79
N GLY A 147 11.94 -8.82 9.03
CA GLY A 147 11.04 -8.38 10.10
C GLY A 147 10.99 -6.86 10.30
N CYS A 148 10.40 -6.43 11.42
CA CYS A 148 10.21 -5.01 11.74
C CYS A 148 11.51 -4.19 11.75
N ASP A 149 12.59 -4.73 12.35
CA ASP A 149 13.85 -4.00 12.51
C ASP A 149 14.55 -3.79 11.16
N ILE A 150 14.59 -4.83 10.31
CA ILE A 150 15.17 -4.75 8.97
C ILE A 150 14.39 -3.75 8.11
N VAL A 151 13.06 -3.86 8.08
CA VAL A 151 12.21 -2.95 7.31
C VAL A 151 12.35 -1.52 7.81
N SER A 152 12.46 -1.31 9.13
CA SER A 152 12.70 0.03 9.69
C SER A 152 14.06 0.59 9.26
N SER A 153 15.12 -0.21 9.31
CA SER A 153 16.46 0.21 8.89
C SER A 153 16.52 0.51 7.38
N MET A 154 15.87 -0.31 6.55
CA MET A 154 15.76 -0.05 5.11
C MET A 154 14.96 1.23 4.81
N ALA A 155 13.96 1.56 5.62
CA ALA A 155 13.22 2.81 5.50
C ALA A 155 14.11 4.02 5.81
N GLU A 156 14.88 3.95 6.89
CA GLU A 156 15.82 5.01 7.31
C GLU A 156 16.92 5.25 6.27
N ASN A 157 17.43 4.20 5.64
CA ASN A 157 18.45 4.28 4.60
C ASN A 157 17.89 4.59 3.19
N GLY A 158 16.56 4.68 3.05
CA GLY A 158 15.89 4.91 1.77
C GLY A 158 15.89 3.72 0.79
N GLU A 159 16.39 2.56 1.22
CA GLU A 159 16.38 1.31 0.44
C GLU A 159 14.96 0.76 0.27
N LEU A 160 14.12 0.90 1.31
CA LEU A 160 12.73 0.43 1.27
C LEU A 160 11.94 1.12 0.17
N SER A 161 12.07 2.44 0.01
CA SER A 161 11.42 3.19 -1.07
C SER A 161 11.78 2.65 -2.44
N LYS A 162 13.06 2.35 -2.67
CA LYS A 162 13.55 1.81 -3.96
C LYS A 162 12.96 0.44 -4.22
N LEU A 163 12.97 -0.44 -3.22
CA LEU A 163 12.43 -1.79 -3.29
C LEU A 163 10.92 -1.79 -3.58
N LEU A 164 10.18 -0.83 -3.03
CA LEU A 164 8.73 -0.72 -3.21
C LEU A 164 8.33 -0.10 -4.57
N GLN A 165 9.20 0.73 -5.16
CA GLN A 165 8.92 1.44 -6.43
C GLN A 165 9.45 0.73 -7.69
N ALA A 166 10.41 -0.20 -7.56
CA ALA A 166 11.09 -0.87 -8.69
C ALA A 166 10.20 -1.87 -9.44
#